data_AF-A0A653CCC2-F1
#
_entry.id   AF-A0A653CCC2-F1
#
_cell.length_a   1.000
_cell.length_b   1.000
_cell.length_c   1.000
_cell.angle_alpha   90.00
_cell.angle_beta   90.00
_cell.angle_gamma   90.00
#
_symmetry.space_group_name_H-M   'P 1'
#
loop_
_entity.id
_entity.type
_entity.pdbx_description
1 polymer ?
#
loop_
_entity_poly.entity_id
_entity_poly.type
_entity_poly.pdbx_seq_one_letter_code
_entity_poly.pdbx_strand_id
1 'polypeptide(L)'
;MNPIFLFHTVIELTVLIIHAYAAVAYFVYTFKHPLAPAVQVINYVFLFFHSMGMLVFLRNAQQLKNMITGLINFLLEYSTTITTLEEHQQIRLFIEKLKHHRHLSASGVFEIDLGIAGPISANILTYVLVALQFEIPQE
;
A
#
# COMPACT_ATOMS: atom_id res chain seq x y z
N MET A 1 -1.63 -3.04 17.95
CA MET A 1 -1.43 -3.16 16.49
C MET A 1 -0.01 -3.61 16.22
N ASN A 2 0.21 -4.35 15.12
CA ASN A 2 1.48 -5.02 14.89
C ASN A 2 2.52 -4.07 14.23
N PRO A 3 3.61 -3.68 14.94
CA PRO A 3 4.65 -2.81 14.38
C PRO A 3 5.39 -3.44 13.19
N ILE A 4 5.29 -4.75 13.03
CA ILE A 4 5.90 -5.49 11.91
C ILE A 4 5.38 -4.98 10.57
N PHE A 5 4.10 -4.59 10.47
CA PHE A 5 3.56 -4.10 9.21
C PHE A 5 4.19 -2.77 8.79
N LEU A 6 4.32 -1.82 9.74
CA LEU A 6 4.97 -0.54 9.49
C LEU A 6 6.43 -0.74 9.05
N PHE A 7 7.15 -1.60 9.76
CA PHE A 7 8.54 -1.94 9.43
C PHE A 7 8.66 -2.59 8.05
N HIS A 8 7.76 -3.53 7.72
CA HIS A 8 7.71 -4.14 6.40
C HIS A 8 7.44 -3.11 5.30
N THR A 9 6.52 -2.16 5.50
CA THR A 9 6.28 -1.07 4.54
C THR A 9 7.53 -0.22 4.32
N VAL A 10 8.28 0.12 5.38
CA VAL A 10 9.52 0.90 5.25
C VAL A 10 10.57 0.13 4.44
N ILE A 11 10.74 -1.17 4.70
CA ILE A 11 11.65 -2.02 3.92
C ILE A 11 11.22 -2.05 2.45
N GLU A 12 9.94 -2.32 2.18
CA GLU A 12 9.40 -2.41 0.83
C GLU A 12 9.59 -1.11 0.05
N LEU A 13 9.33 0.04 0.68
CA LEU A 13 9.59 1.35 0.06
C LEU A 13 11.07 1.55 -0.28
N THR A 14 11.96 1.16 0.63
CA THR A 14 13.41 1.28 0.43
C THR A 14 13.86 0.43 -0.76
N VAL A 15 13.40 -0.83 -0.82
CA VAL A 15 13.68 -1.77 -1.92
C VAL A 15 13.16 -1.22 -3.24
N LEU A 16 11.92 -0.73 -3.28
CA LEU A 16 11.34 -0.13 -4.48
C LEU A 16 12.10 1.11 -4.96
N ILE A 17 12.53 2.00 -4.06
CA ILE A 17 13.33 3.19 -4.43
C ILE A 17 14.66 2.77 -5.06
N ILE A 18 15.39 1.84 -4.43
CA ILE A 18 16.69 1.38 -4.92
C ILE A 18 16.56 0.75 -6.31
N HIS A 19 15.61 -0.18 -6.48
CA HIS A 19 15.43 -0.84 -7.76
C HIS A 19 14.86 0.09 -8.83
N ALA A 20 14.00 1.05 -8.46
CA ALA A 20 13.47 2.05 -9.40
C ALA A 20 14.58 2.95 -9.91
N TYR A 21 15.44 3.42 -9.01
CA TYR A 21 16.62 4.19 -9.39
C TYR A 21 17.55 3.37 -10.29
N ALA A 22 17.87 2.14 -9.93
CA ALA A 22 18.71 1.28 -10.77
C ALA A 22 18.07 1.03 -12.15
N ALA A 23 16.76 0.77 -12.23
CA ALA A 23 16.08 0.58 -13.50
C ALA A 23 16.17 1.83 -14.40
N VAL A 24 15.97 3.02 -13.84
CA VAL A 24 16.07 4.28 -14.59
C VAL A 24 17.52 4.59 -14.97
N ALA A 25 18.48 4.41 -14.08
CA ALA A 25 19.90 4.61 -14.38
C ALA A 25 20.35 3.73 -15.54
N TYR A 26 19.99 2.43 -15.53
CA TYR A 26 20.30 1.50 -16.63
C TYR A 26 19.51 1.76 -17.92
N PHE A 27 18.44 2.56 -17.86
CA PHE A 27 17.71 3.01 -19.04
C PHE A 27 18.33 4.27 -19.64
N VAL A 28 18.79 5.21 -18.79
CA VAL A 28 19.33 6.51 -19.21
C VAL A 28 20.81 6.41 -19.60
N TYR A 29 21.60 5.63 -18.86
CA TYR A 29 23.05 5.50 -19.06
C TYR A 29 23.43 4.18 -19.72
N THR A 30 24.47 4.22 -20.56
CA THR A 30 25.03 3.03 -21.19
C THR A 30 26.13 2.43 -20.33
N PHE A 31 25.84 1.32 -19.67
CA PHE A 31 26.83 0.58 -18.87
C PHE A 31 27.60 -0.41 -19.76
N LYS A 32 28.93 -0.31 -19.80
CA LYS A 32 29.82 -1.19 -20.60
C LYS A 32 29.99 -2.61 -20.01
N HIS A 33 29.46 -2.87 -18.82
CA HIS A 33 29.65 -4.15 -18.14
C HIS A 33 28.83 -5.26 -18.82
N PRO A 34 29.38 -6.46 -19.08
CA PRO A 34 28.68 -7.53 -19.81
C PRO A 34 27.42 -8.06 -19.11
N LEU A 35 27.35 -7.91 -17.79
CA LEU A 35 26.15 -8.27 -17.00
C LEU A 35 25.09 -7.15 -16.91
N ALA A 36 25.33 -5.98 -17.51
CA ALA A 36 24.41 -4.84 -17.38
C ALA A 36 22.97 -5.15 -17.84
N PRO A 37 22.74 -5.86 -18.97
CA PRO A 37 21.38 -6.22 -19.37
C PRO A 37 20.68 -7.16 -18.37
N ALA A 38 21.43 -8.11 -17.80
CA ALA A 38 20.88 -9.04 -16.81
C ALA A 38 20.48 -8.31 -15.51
N VAL A 39 21.33 -7.39 -15.04
CA VAL A 39 21.02 -6.54 -13.88
C VAL A 39 19.78 -5.68 -14.13
N GLN A 40 19.68 -5.08 -15.31
CA GLN A 40 18.51 -4.28 -15.69
C GLN A 40 17.21 -5.11 -15.66
N VAL A 41 17.22 -6.31 -16.26
CA VAL A 41 16.05 -7.20 -16.24
C VAL A 41 15.66 -7.58 -14.81
N ILE A 42 16.62 -7.93 -13.96
CA ILE A 42 16.37 -8.25 -12.56
C ILE A 42 15.69 -7.08 -11.85
N ASN A 43 16.20 -5.85 -12.00
CA ASN A 43 15.59 -4.66 -11.39
C ASN A 43 14.14 -4.43 -11.85
N TYR A 44 13.85 -4.60 -13.14
CA TYR A 44 12.48 -4.49 -13.65
C TYR A 44 11.55 -5.57 -13.10
N VAL A 45 12.04 -6.81 -13.00
CA VAL A 45 11.27 -7.93 -12.44
C VAL A 45 10.96 -7.68 -10.97
N PHE A 46 11.94 -7.23 -10.18
CA PHE A 46 11.74 -6.83 -8.78
C PHE A 46 10.69 -5.72 -8.66
N LEU A 47 10.84 -4.64 -9.42
CA LEU A 47 9.86 -3.55 -9.43
C LEU A 47 8.45 -4.02 -9.73
N PHE A 48 8.30 -4.86 -10.74
CA PHE A 48 6.99 -5.39 -11.14
C PHE A 48 6.35 -6.21 -10.01
N PHE A 49 7.07 -7.21 -9.48
CA PHE A 49 6.51 -8.09 -8.45
C PHE A 49 6.19 -7.35 -7.15
N HIS A 50 7.08 -6.45 -6.70
CA HIS A 50 6.86 -5.71 -5.47
C HIS A 50 5.75 -4.66 -5.62
N SER A 51 5.70 -3.94 -6.76
CA SER A 51 4.61 -2.98 -7.02
C SER A 51 3.26 -3.68 -7.15
N MET A 52 3.20 -4.82 -7.85
CA MET A 52 1.97 -5.61 -7.98
C MET A 52 1.54 -6.20 -6.63
N GLY A 53 2.48 -6.74 -5.85
CA GLY A 53 2.21 -7.27 -4.52
C GLY A 53 1.63 -6.20 -3.59
N MET A 54 2.23 -5.00 -3.58
CA MET A 54 1.72 -3.86 -2.84
C MET A 54 0.32 -3.46 -3.32
N LEU A 55 0.09 -3.35 -4.63
CA LEU A 55 -1.22 -2.99 -5.19
C LEU A 55 -2.30 -4.02 -4.81
N VAL A 56 -2.00 -5.32 -4.90
CA VAL A 56 -2.92 -6.39 -4.49
C VAL A 56 -3.23 -6.30 -3.00
N PHE A 57 -2.22 -6.06 -2.17
CA PHE A 57 -2.39 -5.89 -0.73
C PHE A 57 -3.29 -4.68 -0.40
N LEU A 58 -3.00 -3.51 -0.98
CA LEU A 58 -3.79 -2.30 -0.77
C LEU A 58 -5.23 -2.43 -1.31
N ARG A 59 -5.40 -3.12 -2.44
CA ARG A 59 -6.73 -3.45 -2.99
C ARG A 59 -7.53 -4.32 -2.02
N ASN A 60 -6.91 -5.37 -1.48
CA ASN A 60 -7.58 -6.26 -0.52
C ASN A 60 -7.93 -5.52 0.78
N ALA A 61 -7.06 -4.63 1.24
CA ALA A 61 -7.33 -3.75 2.38
C ALA A 61 -8.53 -2.82 2.12
N GLN A 62 -8.60 -2.21 0.93
CA GLN A 62 -9.74 -1.40 0.51
C GLN A 62 -11.03 -2.22 0.41
N GLN A 63 -10.97 -3.43 -0.16
CA GLN A 63 -12.13 -4.32 -0.25
C GLN A 63 -12.66 -4.68 1.15
N LEU A 64 -11.78 -4.98 2.10
CA LEU A 64 -12.18 -5.23 3.48
C LEU A 64 -12.84 -3.99 4.10
N LYS A 65 -12.27 -2.79 3.91
CA LYS A 65 -12.86 -1.51 4.36
C LYS A 65 -14.27 -1.30 3.78
N ASN A 66 -14.45 -1.59 2.49
CA ASN A 66 -15.73 -1.49 1.81
C ASN A 66 -16.75 -2.52 2.32
N MET A 67 -16.33 -3.76 2.58
CA MET A 67 -17.20 -4.81 3.12
C MET A 67 -17.71 -4.46 4.53
N ILE A 68 -16.83 -3.94 5.40
CA ILE A 68 -17.22 -3.48 6.74
C ILE A 68 -18.25 -2.35 6.64
N THR A 69 -18.00 -1.38 5.76
CA THR A 69 -18.92 -0.26 5.53
C THR A 69 -20.27 -0.74 5.00
N GLY A 70 -20.26 -1.67 4.04
CA GLY A 70 -21.47 -2.29 3.49
C GLY A 70 -22.26 -3.05 4.55
N LEU A 71 -21.59 -3.81 5.42
CA LEU A 71 -22.22 -4.51 6.53
C LEU A 71 -22.85 -3.54 7.54
N ILE A 72 -22.17 -2.44 7.87
CA ILE A 72 -22.73 -1.41 8.76
C ILE A 72 -24.00 -0.81 8.14
N ASN A 73 -23.96 -0.47 6.86
CA ASN A 73 -25.12 0.09 6.16
C ASN A 73 -26.29 -0.90 6.13
N PHE A 74 -26.03 -2.17 5.83
CA PHE A 74 -27.03 -3.24 5.86
C PHE A 74 -27.65 -3.38 7.25
N LEU A 75 -26.85 -3.38 8.32
CA LEU A 75 -27.33 -3.50 9.69
C LEU A 75 -28.17 -2.28 10.12
N LEU A 76 -27.77 -1.09 9.69
CA LEU A 76 -28.55 0.13 9.92
C LEU A 76 -29.91 0.07 9.22
N GLU A 77 -29.94 -0.37 7.97
CA GLU A 77 -31.19 -0.56 7.22
C GLU A 77 -32.07 -1.62 7.89
N TYR A 78 -31.51 -2.78 8.22
CA TYR A 78 -32.21 -3.85 8.92
C TYR A 78 -32.82 -3.38 10.25
N SER A 79 -32.10 -2.53 11.00
CA SER A 79 -32.60 -1.97 12.27
C SER A 79 -33.89 -1.16 12.15
N THR A 80 -34.20 -0.64 10.97
CA THR A 80 -35.45 0.10 10.70
C THR A 80 -36.67 -0.81 10.57
N THR A 81 -36.46 -2.08 10.23
CA THR A 81 -37.53 -3.08 10.05
C THR A 81 -37.85 -3.86 11.32
N ILE A 82 -37.06 -3.69 12.38
CA ILE A 82 -37.17 -4.44 13.61
C ILE A 82 -38.11 -3.76 14.59
N THR A 83 -38.96 -4.55 15.21
CA THR A 83 -39.96 -4.10 16.18
C THR A 83 -39.57 -4.40 17.63
N THR A 84 -38.61 -5.31 17.85
CA THR A 84 -38.19 -5.71 19.20
C THR A 84 -37.01 -4.88 19.71
N LEU A 85 -37.10 -4.42 20.96
CA LEU A 85 -36.06 -3.61 21.58
C LEU A 85 -34.74 -4.37 21.74
N GLU A 86 -34.81 -5.66 22.04
CA GLU A 86 -33.65 -6.52 22.29
C GLU A 86 -32.80 -6.69 21.02
N GLU A 87 -33.43 -7.01 19.89
CA GLU A 87 -32.73 -7.17 18.61
C GLU A 87 -32.13 -5.84 18.13
N HIS A 88 -32.84 -4.73 18.35
CA HIS A 88 -32.31 -3.39 18.06
C HIS A 88 -31.05 -3.07 18.89
N GLN A 89 -31.03 -3.45 20.17
CA GLN A 89 -29.84 -3.31 21.03
C GLN A 89 -28.68 -4.20 20.57
N GLN A 90 -28.95 -5.44 20.16
CA GLN A 90 -27.94 -6.36 19.65
C GLN A 90 -27.27 -5.81 18.37
N ILE A 91 -28.07 -5.26 17.44
CA ILE A 91 -27.55 -4.64 16.21
C ILE A 91 -26.70 -3.42 16.52
N ARG A 92 -27.16 -2.56 17.42
CA ARG A 92 -26.38 -1.39 17.85
C ARG A 92 -25.02 -1.82 18.42
N LEU A 93 -25.00 -2.78 19.33
CA LEU A 93 -23.76 -3.31 19.90
C LEU A 93 -22.86 -3.93 18.84
N PHE A 94 -23.44 -4.59 17.83
CA PHE A 94 -22.68 -5.18 16.73
C PHE A 94 -22.07 -4.11 15.82
N ILE A 95 -22.80 -3.05 15.48
CA ILE A 95 -22.30 -1.89 14.74
C ILE A 95 -21.18 -1.19 15.53
N GLU A 96 -21.37 -0.97 16.83
CA GLU A 96 -20.34 -0.38 17.70
C GLU A 96 -19.06 -1.23 17.71
N LYS A 97 -19.20 -2.56 17.81
CA LYS A 97 -18.06 -3.49 17.69
C LYS A 97 -17.39 -3.35 16.32
N LEU A 98 -18.14 -3.38 15.21
CA LEU A 98 -17.58 -3.26 13.86
C LEU A 98 -16.80 -1.95 13.66
N LYS A 99 -17.33 -0.82 14.15
CA LYS A 99 -16.65 0.48 14.11
C LYS A 99 -15.36 0.50 14.94
N HIS A 100 -15.34 -0.20 16.07
CA HIS A 100 -14.15 -0.31 16.91
C HIS A 100 -13.13 -1.33 16.38
N HIS A 101 -13.55 -2.33 15.59
CA HIS A 101 -12.74 -3.50 15.25
C HIS A 101 -11.93 -3.45 13.95
N ARG A 102 -11.67 -2.27 13.35
CA ARG A 102 -10.40 -1.93 12.65
C ARG A 102 -10.61 -0.88 11.55
N HIS A 103 -9.96 0.26 11.73
CA HIS A 103 -9.22 0.85 10.61
C HIS A 103 -7.94 0.03 10.48
N LEU A 104 -7.69 -0.59 9.33
CA LEU A 104 -6.36 -1.14 9.05
C LEU A 104 -5.42 0.07 9.06
N SER A 105 -4.60 0.21 10.09
CA SER A 105 -3.58 1.25 10.12
C SER A 105 -2.19 0.64 10.35
N ALA A 106 -1.15 1.38 10.05
CA ALA A 106 0.22 0.99 10.35
C ALA A 106 0.64 1.65 11.66
N SER A 107 0.36 0.99 12.79
CA SER A 107 0.66 1.50 14.15
C SER A 107 0.11 2.92 14.43
N GLY A 108 -1.03 3.29 13.82
CA GLY A 108 -1.61 4.63 13.96
C GLY A 108 -0.93 5.74 13.15
N VAL A 109 0.10 5.42 12.34
CA VAL A 109 0.82 6.40 11.51
C VAL A 109 0.03 6.75 10.25
N PHE A 110 -0.56 5.75 9.58
CA PHE A 110 -1.40 5.95 8.40
C PHE A 110 -2.45 4.83 8.27
N GLU A 111 -3.56 5.12 7.60
CA GLU A 111 -4.53 4.11 7.18
C GLU A 111 -4.00 3.30 5.99
N ILE A 112 -4.18 1.99 6.04
CA ILE A 112 -3.78 1.05 5.01
C ILE A 112 -4.99 0.81 4.11
N ASP A 113 -5.05 1.56 3.02
CA ASP A 113 -6.05 1.38 1.97
C ASP A 113 -5.49 1.78 0.59
N LEU A 114 -6.30 1.78 -0.45
CA LEU A 114 -5.81 2.10 -1.79
C LEU A 114 -5.40 3.59 -1.93
N GLY A 115 -5.88 4.46 -1.04
CA GLY A 115 -5.60 5.90 -1.05
C GLY A 115 -4.12 6.24 -0.83
N ILE A 116 -3.36 5.38 -0.15
CA ILE A 116 -1.92 5.60 0.07
C ILE A 116 -1.04 5.21 -1.12
N ALA A 117 -1.59 4.55 -2.15
CA ALA A 117 -0.82 4.16 -3.34
C ALA A 117 -0.23 5.37 -4.08
N GLY A 118 -1.03 6.43 -4.27
CA GLY A 118 -0.59 7.66 -4.94
C GLY A 118 0.59 8.33 -4.22
N PRO A 119 0.47 8.64 -2.91
CA PRO A 119 1.58 9.16 -2.11
C PRO A 119 2.84 8.28 -2.14
N ILE A 120 2.69 6.94 -2.10
CA ILE A 120 3.83 6.02 -2.22
C ILE A 120 4.51 6.16 -3.57
N SER A 121 3.76 6.12 -4.67
CA SER A 121 4.32 6.25 -6.02
C SER A 121 5.00 7.61 -6.23
N ALA A 122 4.39 8.69 -5.73
CA ALA A 122 4.97 10.03 -5.79
C ALA A 122 6.28 10.13 -5.01
N ASN A 123 6.35 9.51 -3.82
CA ASN A 123 7.59 9.46 -3.04
C ASN A 123 8.69 8.67 -3.76
N ILE A 124 8.38 7.48 -4.29
CA ILE A 124 9.34 6.67 -5.06
C ILE A 124 9.90 7.50 -6.22
N LEU A 125 9.02 8.10 -7.02
CA LEU A 125 9.42 8.94 -8.15
C LEU A 125 10.29 10.11 -7.70
N THR A 126 9.90 10.80 -6.63
CA THR A 126 10.66 11.94 -6.08
C THR A 126 12.07 11.52 -5.70
N TYR A 127 12.23 10.45 -4.91
CA TYR A 127 13.55 9.99 -4.50
C TYR A 127 14.41 9.55 -5.69
N VAL A 128 13.83 8.85 -6.66
CA VAL A 128 14.54 8.44 -7.87
C VAL A 128 15.02 9.64 -8.67
N LEU A 129 14.15 10.62 -8.92
CA LEU A 129 14.50 11.81 -9.70
C LEU A 129 15.55 12.66 -8.98
N VAL A 130 15.42 12.83 -7.67
CA VAL A 130 16.40 13.55 -6.86
C VAL A 130 17.75 12.82 -6.88
N ALA A 131 17.77 11.49 -6.75
CA ALA A 131 19.01 10.71 -6.82
C ALA A 131 19.72 10.87 -8.17
N LEU A 132 18.98 10.85 -9.28
CA LEU A 132 19.54 11.05 -10.63
C LEU A 132 20.16 12.44 -10.82
N GLN A 133 19.70 13.47 -10.10
CA GLN A 133 20.30 14.81 -10.15
C GLN A 133 21.69 14.89 -9.50
N PHE A 134 21.98 13.98 -8.57
CA PHE A 134 23.28 13.92 -7.89
C PHE A 134 24.29 13.01 -8.62
N GLU A 135 23.86 12.26 -9.63
CA GLU A 135 24.77 11.59 -10.55
C GLU A 135 25.37 12.61 -11.52
N ILE A 136 26.52 13.16 -11.16
CA ILE A 136 27.37 13.89 -12.09
C ILE A 136 27.84 12.88 -13.15
N PRO A 137 27.60 13.11 -14.45
CA PRO A 137 28.14 12.23 -15.48
C PRO A 137 29.66 12.21 -15.35
N GLN A 138 30.23 11.06 -14.99
CA GLN A 138 31.66 10.86 -15.15
C GLN A 138 31.90 10.60 -16.63
N GLU A 139 32.54 11.56 -17.29
CA GLU A 139 33.10 11.43 -18.65
C GLU A 139 33.93 10.14 -18.79
#